data_AF-A0A441YFL8-F1
#
_entry.id   AF-A0A441YFL8-F1
#
_cell.length_a   1.000
_cell.length_b   1.000
_cell.length_c   1.000
_cell.angle_alpha   90.00
_cell.angle_beta   90.00
_cell.angle_gamma   90.00
#
_symmetry.space_group_name_H-M   'P 1'
#
loop_
_entity.id
_entity.type
_entity.pdbx_description
1 polymer ?
#
loop_
_entity_poly.entity_id
_entity_poly.type
_entity_poly.pdbx_seq_one_letter_code
_entity_poly.pdbx_strand_id
1 'polypeptide(L)' 'PAGANFLQQQAKFDDFVEEFNTERPHQALDMACPAECYSSSPRPYRGLPDLDYPFHDKAVTVTTCGR' A
#
# COMPACT_ATOMS: atom_id res chain seq x y z
N PRO A 1 15.70 -5.20 -6.25
CA PRO A 1 15.30 -6.62 -6.53
C PRO A 1 14.54 -7.19 -5.34
N ALA A 2 13.73 -8.25 -5.54
CA ALA A 2 13.02 -8.92 -4.45
C ALA A 2 13.99 -9.48 -3.38
N GLY A 3 13.54 -9.60 -2.14
CA GLY A 3 14.22 -10.29 -1.03
C GLY A 3 14.21 -11.80 -1.24
N ALA A 4 15.14 -12.52 -0.60
CA ALA A 4 15.26 -13.97 -0.78
C ALA A 4 14.16 -14.75 -0.03
N ASN A 5 13.47 -14.11 0.92
CA ASN A 5 12.34 -14.66 1.66
C ASN A 5 11.41 -13.52 2.12
N PHE A 6 10.27 -13.89 2.72
CA PHE A 6 9.26 -12.93 3.15
C PHE A 6 9.77 -11.93 4.19
N LEU A 7 10.62 -12.34 5.13
CA LEU A 7 11.19 -11.44 6.15
C LEU A 7 12.11 -10.38 5.52
N GLN A 8 12.98 -10.80 4.60
CA GLN A 8 13.87 -9.88 3.89
C GLN A 8 13.12 -8.98 2.92
N GLN A 9 12.02 -9.47 2.33
CA GLN A 9 11.16 -8.63 1.50
C GLN A 9 10.43 -7.59 2.34
N GLN A 10 9.97 -7.95 3.54
CA GLN A 10 9.34 -7.01 4.47
C GLN A 10 10.32 -5.90 4.87
N ALA A 11 11.54 -6.24 5.27
CA ALA A 11 12.56 -5.25 5.62
C ALA A 11 12.78 -4.23 4.48
N LYS A 12 12.84 -4.69 3.23
CA LYS A 12 12.95 -3.79 2.07
C LYS A 12 11.74 -2.88 1.89
N PHE A 13 10.53 -3.35 2.22
CA PHE A 13 9.34 -2.51 2.17
C PHE A 13 9.32 -1.51 3.32
N ASP A 14 9.78 -1.89 4.50
CA ASP A 14 9.90 -1.00 5.64
C ASP A 14 10.90 0.12 5.33
N ASP A 15 12.07 -0.22 4.77
CA ASP A 15 13.07 0.76 4.31
C ASP A 15 12.47 1.70 3.25
N PHE A 16 11.71 1.16 2.29
CA PHE A 16 11.04 1.96 1.27
C PHE A 16 9.98 2.90 1.87
N VAL A 17 9.21 2.45 2.86
CA VAL A 17 8.19 3.27 3.53
C VAL A 17 8.85 4.44 4.25
N GLU A 18 9.99 4.23 4.91
CA GLU A 18 10.75 5.29 5.54
C GLU A 18 11.26 6.29 4.49
N GLU A 19 12.05 5.82 3.52
CA GLU A 19 12.64 6.66 2.47
C GLU A 19 11.58 7.49 1.73
N PHE A 20 10.47 6.86 1.34
CA PHE A 20 9.40 7.52 0.60
C PHE A 20 8.69 8.59 1.43
N ASN A 21 8.42 8.34 2.72
CA ASN A 21 7.63 9.26 3.53
C ASN A 21 8.45 10.38 4.15
N THR A 22 9.74 10.15 4.45
CA THR A 22 10.55 11.06 5.27
C THR A 22 11.75 11.66 4.54
N GLU A 23 12.32 10.97 3.55
CA GLU A 23 13.56 11.42 2.89
C GLU A 23 13.37 11.95 1.48
N ARG A 24 12.33 11.50 0.76
CA ARG A 24 12.12 11.80 -0.65
C ARG A 24 11.15 12.96 -0.88
N PRO A 25 11.63 14.15 -1.27
CA PRO A 25 10.76 15.26 -1.62
C PRO A 25 10.02 14.97 -2.93
N HIS A 26 8.72 15.28 -2.95
CA HIS A 26 7.86 15.01 -4.10
C HIS A 26 7.44 16.31 -4.78
N GLN A 27 7.58 16.36 -6.11
CA GLN A 27 7.22 17.54 -6.90
C GLN A 27 5.74 17.93 -6.74
N ALA A 28 4.84 16.97 -6.60
CA ALA A 28 3.41 17.22 -6.38
C ALA A 28 3.10 17.83 -5.00
N LEU A 29 4.07 17.81 -4.07
CA LEU A 29 3.98 18.38 -2.73
C LEU A 29 4.94 19.58 -2.59
N ASP A 30 5.21 20.30 -3.69
CA ASP A 30 6.15 21.44 -3.70
C ASP A 30 7.53 21.11 -3.13
N MET A 31 8.02 19.90 -3.42
CA MET A 31 9.28 19.35 -2.90
C MET A 31 9.31 19.10 -1.39
N ALA A 32 8.14 18.99 -0.74
CA ALA A 32 8.03 18.43 0.61
C ALA A 32 7.96 16.90 0.60
N CYS A 33 8.33 16.29 1.72
CA CYS A 33 8.12 14.88 2.01
C CYS A 33 6.68 14.63 2.47
N PRO A 34 6.08 13.46 2.20
CA PRO A 34 4.70 13.14 2.61
C PRO A 34 4.45 13.31 4.12
N ALA A 35 5.43 12.94 4.95
CA ALA A 35 5.32 13.05 6.41
C ALA A 35 5.20 14.50 6.90
N GLU A 36 5.67 15.48 6.12
CA GLU A 36 5.56 16.90 6.46
C GLU A 36 4.16 17.45 6.18
N CYS A 37 3.46 16.89 5.20
CA CYS A 37 2.13 17.34 4.78
C CYS A 37 0.99 16.60 5.49
N TYR A 38 1.21 15.35 5.89
CA TYR A 38 0.16 14.51 6.48
C TYR A 38 -0.10 14.87 7.95
N SER A 39 -1.38 15.02 8.31
CA SER A 39 -1.84 15.08 9.69
C SER A 39 -3.04 14.17 9.89
N SER A 40 -3.08 13.51 11.05
CA SER A 40 -4.19 12.63 11.41
C SER A 40 -5.51 13.41 11.43
N SER A 41 -6.53 12.86 10.77
CA SER A 41 -7.85 13.49 10.74
C SER A 41 -8.45 13.58 12.15
N PRO A 42 -8.98 14.75 12.56
CA PRO A 42 -9.68 14.88 13.84
C PRO A 42 -11.08 14.23 13.80
N ARG A 43 -11.57 13.86 12.61
CA ARG A 43 -12.89 13.26 12.44
C ARG A 43 -12.88 11.82 12.98
N PRO A 44 -13.73 11.47 13.95
CA PRO A 44 -13.81 10.11 14.46
C PRO A 44 -14.20 9.13 13.35
N TYR A 45 -13.40 8.07 13.20
CA TYR A 45 -13.74 6.95 12.34
C TYR A 45 -14.87 6.14 12.99
N ARG A 46 -16.00 5.99 12.30
CA ARG A 46 -17.20 5.29 12.82
C ARG A 46 -17.25 3.81 12.44
N GLY A 47 -16.15 3.26 11.95
CA GLY A 47 -16.12 1.93 11.33
C GLY A 47 -16.63 1.94 9.90
N LEU A 48 -16.54 0.77 9.26
CA LEU A 48 -17.23 0.48 8.01
C LEU A 48 -18.58 -0.20 8.35
N PRO A 49 -19.58 -0.10 7.46
CA PRO A 49 -20.70 -1.03 7.51
C PRO A 49 -20.20 -2.47 7.34
N ASP A 50 -21.04 -3.45 7.68
CA ASP A 50 -20.72 -4.86 7.46
C ASP A 50 -20.29 -5.09 6.00
N LEU A 51 -19.06 -5.55 5.83
CA LEU A 51 -18.50 -5.88 4.53
C LEU A 51 -18.85 -7.34 4.23
N ASP A 52 -19.76 -7.56 3.28
CA ASP A 52 -19.93 -8.88 2.70
C ASP A 52 -18.85 -9.06 1.62
N TYR A 53 -17.78 -9.77 1.97
CA TYR A 53 -16.82 -10.27 0.98
C TYR A 53 -17.22 -11.71 0.67
N PRO A 54 -18.03 -11.94 -0.37
CA PRO A 54 -18.50 -13.29 -0.68
C PRO A 54 -17.31 -14.22 -0.83
N PHE A 55 -17.38 -15.34 -0.10
CA PHE A 55 -16.36 -16.39 -0.02
C PHE A 55 -16.34 -17.22 -1.31
N HIS A 56 -16.12 -16.56 -2.44
CA HIS A 56 -16.11 -17.21 -3.75
C HIS A 56 -14.74 -17.00 -4.36
N ASP A 57 -13.80 -17.84 -3.93
CA ASP A 57 -12.63 -18.11 -4.74
C ASP A 57 -13.11 -18.55 -6.12
N LYS A 58 -12.91 -17.70 -7.12
CA LYS A 58 -13.24 -18.03 -8.51
C LYS A 58 -11.96 -18.54 -9.18
N ALA A 59 -11.81 -19.85 -9.22
CA ALA A 59 -10.78 -20.47 -10.05
C ALA A 59 -11.14 -20.26 -11.54
N VAL A 60 -10.26 -19.59 -12.29
CA VAL A 60 -10.40 -19.39 -13.75
C VAL A 60 -9.18 -19.96 -14.44
N THR A 61 -9.39 -20.84 -15.42
CA THR A 61 -8.31 -21.35 -16.27
C THR A 61 -8.00 -20.33 -17.37
N VAL A 62 -6.88 -19.62 -17.26
CA VAL A 62 -6.42 -18.69 -18.30
C VAL A 62 -5.89 -19.49 -19.49
N THR A 63 -6.59 -19.40 -20.63
CA THR A 63 -6.14 -19.96 -21.90
C THR A 63 -5.53 -18.86 -22.78
N THR A 64 -4.77 -19.23 -23.80
CA THR A 64 -4.09 -18.29 -24.72
C THR A 64 -5.03 -17.38 -25.50
N CYS A 65 -6.34 -17.59 -25.46
CA CYS A 65 -7.34 -16.74 -26.10
C CYS A 65 -8.09 -15.78 -25.15
N GLY A 66 -7.72 -15.72 -23.87
CA GLY A 66 -8.09 -14.62 -22.96
C GLY A 66 -9.60 -14.39 -22.77
N ARG A 67 -10.35 -15.39 -22.31
CA ARG A 67 -11.72 -15.19 -21.82
C ARG A 67 -11.87 -15.65 -20.39
#